data_AF-A0A932U238-F1
#
_entry.id   AF-A0A932U238-F1
#
_cell.length_a   1.000
_cell.length_b   1.000
_cell.length_c   1.000
_cell.angle_alpha   90.00
_cell.angle_beta   90.00
_cell.angle_gamma   90.00
#
_symmetry.space_group_name_H-M   'P 1'
#
loop_
_entity.id
_entity.type
_entity.pdbx_description
1 polymer ?
#
loop_
_entity_poly.entity_id
_entity_poly.type
_entity_poly.pdbx_seq_one_letter_code
_entity_poly.pdbx_strand_id
1 'polypeptide(L)'
;MSAVPNIAERTPQPSELVDALNTLGVLFLCGGAGAPRTIEPDALLAALATTPEARLRLALIPLLLAHPEFAEDVHDALLVLPSDVAVTLRCYYTAAYWLQLKYHTCLAAMRGQKPQLPDLFGEELHLPKQMTPDAALHALALRQQELTGRILNWRGTYEHAIQNWLCFVEHDNRWRNRAETQSARSYAPTSSAPII
;
A
#
# COMPACT_ATOMS: atom_id res chain seq x y z
N MET A 1 -2.02 -21.00 -39.11
CA MET A 1 -2.86 -19.99 -38.44
C MET A 1 -2.64 -20.16 -36.95
N SER A 2 -1.68 -19.42 -36.40
CA SER A 2 -1.35 -19.48 -34.97
C SER A 2 -2.45 -18.77 -34.19
N ALA A 3 -3.06 -19.47 -33.23
CA ALA A 3 -3.98 -18.88 -32.28
C ALA A 3 -3.19 -17.87 -31.42
N VAL A 4 -3.52 -16.59 -31.57
CA VAL A 4 -3.10 -15.55 -30.63
C VAL A 4 -3.89 -15.82 -29.35
N PRO A 5 -3.23 -16.11 -28.21
CA PRO A 5 -3.94 -16.26 -26.95
C PRO A 5 -4.55 -14.91 -26.58
N ASN A 6 -5.87 -14.93 -26.33
CA ASN A 6 -6.63 -13.82 -25.80
C ASN A 6 -6.07 -13.48 -24.40
N ILE A 7 -5.41 -12.31 -24.26
CA ILE A 7 -4.77 -11.85 -23.00
C ILE A 7 -5.78 -11.05 -22.13
N ALA A 8 -7.03 -10.92 -22.57
CA ALA A 8 -8.09 -10.38 -21.74
C ALA A 8 -8.72 -11.51 -20.89
N GLU A 9 -8.96 -11.23 -19.60
CA GLU A 9 -9.78 -12.02 -18.65
C GLU A 9 -9.12 -13.08 -17.74
N ARG A 10 -7.80 -13.04 -17.50
CA ARG A 10 -7.24 -13.82 -16.37
C ARG A 10 -7.15 -12.97 -15.12
N THR A 11 -7.97 -13.28 -14.10
CA THR A 11 -7.82 -12.73 -12.75
C THR A 11 -6.42 -13.08 -12.20
N PRO A 12 -5.63 -12.08 -11.76
CA PRO A 12 -4.30 -12.33 -11.20
C PRO A 12 -4.38 -13.30 -10.02
N GLN A 13 -3.44 -14.24 -9.97
CA GLN A 13 -3.32 -15.15 -8.83
C GLN A 13 -2.73 -14.42 -7.60
N PRO A 14 -3.00 -14.90 -6.37
CA PRO A 14 -2.46 -14.29 -5.15
C PRO A 14 -0.94 -14.06 -5.19
N SER A 15 -0.16 -15.01 -5.71
CA SER A 15 1.29 -14.86 -5.85
C SER A 15 1.69 -13.75 -6.83
N GLU A 16 0.95 -13.57 -7.91
CA GLU A 16 1.20 -12.52 -8.91
C GLU A 16 0.90 -11.13 -8.32
N LEU A 17 -0.10 -11.01 -7.45
CA LEU A 17 -0.40 -9.79 -6.71
C LEU A 17 0.73 -9.45 -5.72
N VAL A 18 1.26 -10.44 -5.01
CA VAL A 18 2.43 -10.23 -4.13
C VAL A 18 3.65 -9.80 -4.94
N ASP A 19 3.92 -10.45 -6.08
CA ASP A 19 5.03 -10.08 -6.95
C ASP A 19 4.88 -8.65 -7.51
N ALA A 20 3.67 -8.22 -7.86
CA ALA A 20 3.39 -6.85 -8.29
C ALA A 20 3.61 -5.84 -7.16
N LEU A 21 3.12 -6.11 -5.95
CA LEU A 21 3.39 -5.28 -4.76
C LEU A 21 4.89 -5.17 -4.47
N ASN A 22 5.63 -6.29 -4.56
CA ASN A 22 7.08 -6.31 -4.37
C ASN A 22 7.82 -5.51 -5.44
N THR A 23 7.37 -5.57 -6.70
CA THR A 23 7.92 -4.79 -7.81
C THR A 23 7.74 -3.28 -7.57
N LEU A 24 6.64 -2.88 -6.96
CA LEU A 24 6.38 -1.51 -6.51
C LEU A 24 7.11 -1.14 -5.20
N GLY A 25 7.87 -2.07 -4.61
CA GLY A 25 8.56 -1.83 -3.33
C GLY A 25 7.60 -1.72 -2.14
N VAL A 26 6.41 -2.31 -2.24
CA VAL A 26 5.42 -2.49 -1.17
C VAL A 26 5.62 -3.87 -0.54
N LEU A 27 6.70 -4.00 0.24
CA LEU A 27 7.08 -5.24 0.93
C LEU A 27 6.21 -5.46 2.18
N PHE A 28 4.92 -5.73 1.96
CA PHE A 28 3.93 -5.94 3.04
C PHE A 28 3.65 -7.41 3.33
N LEU A 29 3.81 -8.28 2.33
CA LEU A 29 3.50 -9.70 2.40
C LEU A 29 4.74 -10.51 2.01
N CYS A 30 4.99 -11.59 2.75
CA CYS A 30 5.95 -12.61 2.35
C CYS A 30 5.27 -13.60 1.39
N GLY A 31 5.95 -13.93 0.30
CA GLY A 31 5.44 -14.84 -0.73
C GLY A 31 5.70 -14.29 -2.13
N GLY A 32 5.04 -14.90 -3.11
CA GLY A 32 5.24 -14.58 -4.53
C GLY A 32 5.91 -15.73 -5.29
N ALA A 33 5.83 -15.69 -6.62
CA ALA A 33 6.59 -16.59 -7.47
C ALA A 33 8.05 -16.11 -7.63
N GLY A 34 8.37 -14.90 -7.16
CA GLY A 34 9.70 -14.30 -7.26
C GLY A 34 10.01 -13.75 -8.65
N ALA A 35 8.98 -13.61 -9.50
CA ALA A 35 9.11 -13.06 -10.83
C ALA A 35 8.51 -11.65 -10.85
N PRO A 36 9.28 -10.61 -11.27
CA PRO A 36 8.74 -9.26 -11.40
C PRO A 36 7.46 -9.26 -12.24
N ARG A 37 6.44 -8.56 -11.77
CA ARG A 37 5.13 -8.51 -12.43
C ARG A 37 4.64 -7.08 -12.47
N THR A 38 4.31 -6.62 -13.67
CA THR A 38 3.63 -5.33 -13.87
C THR A 38 2.16 -5.61 -14.12
N ILE A 39 1.29 -4.91 -13.38
CA ILE A 39 -0.17 -4.92 -13.52
C ILE A 39 -0.57 -3.45 -13.57
N GLU A 40 -1.49 -3.09 -14.47
CA GLU A 40 -2.01 -1.72 -14.55
C GLU A 40 -2.62 -1.30 -13.20
N PRO A 41 -2.49 -0.03 -12.79
CA PRO A 41 -2.86 0.42 -11.44
C PRO A 41 -4.33 0.12 -11.07
N ASP A 42 -5.28 0.44 -11.94
CA ASP A 42 -6.71 0.19 -11.76
C ASP A 42 -6.99 -1.32 -11.60
N ALA A 43 -6.40 -2.14 -12.47
CA ALA A 43 -6.52 -3.59 -12.44
C ALA A 43 -5.90 -4.19 -11.16
N LEU A 44 -4.78 -3.65 -10.68
CA LEU A 44 -4.16 -4.06 -9.43
C LEU A 44 -5.04 -3.72 -8.22
N LEU A 45 -5.60 -2.50 -8.17
CA LEU A 45 -6.51 -2.06 -7.11
C LEU A 45 -7.77 -2.96 -7.08
N ALA A 46 -8.38 -3.20 -8.24
CA ALA A 46 -9.57 -4.05 -8.35
C ALA A 46 -9.27 -5.52 -7.96
N ALA A 47 -8.14 -6.07 -8.41
CA ALA A 47 -7.74 -7.44 -8.09
C ALA A 47 -7.41 -7.60 -6.59
N LEU A 48 -6.71 -6.64 -5.99
CA LEU A 48 -6.45 -6.62 -4.56
C LEU A 48 -7.73 -6.46 -3.75
N ALA A 49 -8.71 -5.67 -4.19
CA ALA A 49 -9.99 -5.55 -3.47
C ALA A 49 -10.81 -6.84 -3.53
N THR A 50 -10.80 -7.54 -4.68
CA THR A 50 -11.62 -8.72 -4.95
C THR A 50 -11.06 -10.01 -4.34
N THR A 51 -9.76 -10.06 -4.04
CA THR A 51 -9.14 -11.27 -3.48
C THR A 51 -9.84 -11.75 -2.19
N PRO A 52 -10.07 -13.07 -2.01
CA PRO A 52 -10.63 -13.59 -0.77
C PRO A 52 -9.66 -13.50 0.41
N GLU A 53 -8.36 -13.35 0.16
CA GLU A 53 -7.35 -13.26 1.22
C GLU A 53 -7.34 -11.86 1.87
N ALA A 54 -7.70 -11.82 3.17
CA ALA A 54 -7.80 -10.55 3.89
C ALA A 54 -6.50 -9.74 3.92
N ARG A 55 -5.35 -10.41 3.99
CA ARG A 55 -4.03 -9.75 4.02
C ARG A 55 -3.69 -9.07 2.69
N LEU A 56 -4.07 -9.68 1.57
CA LEU A 56 -3.91 -9.07 0.25
C LEU A 56 -4.83 -7.86 0.08
N ARG A 57 -6.10 -7.95 0.50
CA ARG A 57 -6.97 -6.76 0.53
C ARG A 57 -6.36 -5.65 1.37
N LEU A 58 -5.79 -5.99 2.53
CA LEU A 58 -5.20 -5.02 3.44
C LEU A 58 -3.96 -4.32 2.85
N ALA A 59 -3.28 -4.93 1.88
CA ALA A 59 -2.15 -4.34 1.17
C ALA A 59 -2.50 -3.09 0.34
N LEU A 60 -3.80 -2.83 0.09
CA LEU A 60 -4.26 -1.59 -0.53
C LEU A 60 -3.82 -0.34 0.26
N ILE A 61 -3.83 -0.40 1.60
CA ILE A 61 -3.41 0.73 2.44
C ILE A 61 -1.93 1.09 2.22
N PRO A 62 -0.96 0.18 2.44
CA PRO A 62 0.44 0.51 2.20
C PRO A 62 0.76 0.76 0.73
N LEU A 63 0.03 0.18 -0.22
CA LEU A 63 0.16 0.51 -1.64
C LEU A 63 -0.15 1.99 -1.90
N LEU A 64 -1.31 2.48 -1.46
CA LEU A 64 -1.72 3.87 -1.65
C LEU A 64 -0.84 4.87 -0.89
N LEU A 65 -0.29 4.48 0.26
CA LEU A 65 0.67 5.31 0.99
C LEU A 65 2.04 5.37 0.30
N ALA A 66 2.46 4.26 -0.32
CA ALA A 66 3.72 4.17 -1.06
C ALA A 66 3.66 4.89 -2.43
N HIS A 67 2.50 4.82 -3.07
CA HIS A 67 2.19 5.31 -4.42
C HIS A 67 0.91 6.14 -4.43
N PRO A 68 0.92 7.38 -3.90
CA PRO A 68 -0.28 8.21 -3.89
C PRO A 68 -0.81 8.56 -5.28
N GLU A 69 0.02 8.44 -6.33
CA GLU A 69 -0.38 8.58 -7.73
C GLU A 69 -1.48 7.57 -8.15
N PHE A 70 -1.60 6.42 -7.47
CA PHE A 70 -2.67 5.44 -7.72
C PHE A 70 -4.07 5.97 -7.34
N ALA A 71 -4.16 7.14 -6.69
CA ALA A 71 -5.43 7.81 -6.41
C ALA A 71 -6.20 8.16 -7.70
N GLU A 72 -5.49 8.41 -8.81
CA GLU A 72 -6.09 8.72 -10.11
C GLU A 72 -6.89 7.53 -10.67
N ASP A 73 -6.44 6.31 -10.40
CA ASP A 73 -7.00 5.05 -10.93
C ASP A 73 -8.11 4.43 -10.07
N VAL A 74 -8.38 4.99 -8.88
CA VAL A 74 -9.34 4.39 -7.92
C VAL A 74 -10.76 4.39 -8.48
N HIS A 75 -11.16 5.44 -9.19
CA HIS A 75 -12.49 5.51 -9.79
C HIS A 75 -12.66 4.45 -10.88
N ASP A 76 -11.65 4.27 -11.74
CA ASP A 76 -11.68 3.26 -12.80
C ASP A 76 -11.72 1.84 -12.22
N ALA A 77 -10.95 1.59 -11.16
CA ALA A 77 -11.02 0.33 -10.42
C ALA A 77 -12.43 0.08 -9.85
N LEU A 78 -13.13 1.11 -9.34
CA LEU A 78 -14.47 0.97 -8.79
C LEU A 78 -15.53 0.64 -9.85
N LEU A 79 -15.34 1.02 -11.13
CA LEU A 79 -16.31 0.76 -12.21
C LEU A 79 -16.51 -0.73 -12.49
N VAL A 80 -15.49 -1.55 -12.23
CA VAL A 80 -15.51 -2.99 -12.51
C VAL A 80 -15.80 -3.85 -11.28
N LEU A 81 -15.91 -3.24 -10.09
CA LEU A 81 -16.08 -3.96 -8.84
C LEU A 81 -17.56 -4.21 -8.49
N PRO A 82 -17.89 -5.41 -7.96
CA PRO A 82 -19.16 -5.63 -7.26
C PRO A 82 -19.33 -4.64 -6.11
N SER A 83 -20.58 -4.29 -5.78
CA SER A 83 -20.88 -3.21 -4.81
C SER A 83 -20.28 -3.45 -3.42
N ASP A 84 -20.27 -4.69 -2.92
CA ASP A 84 -19.71 -5.06 -1.61
C ASP A 84 -18.18 -4.95 -1.58
N VAL A 85 -17.52 -5.34 -2.67
CA VAL A 85 -16.06 -5.18 -2.84
C VAL A 85 -15.70 -3.71 -2.99
N ALA A 86 -16.50 -2.95 -3.73
CA ALA A 86 -16.32 -1.52 -3.94
C ALA A 86 -16.41 -0.73 -2.63
N VAL A 87 -17.27 -1.14 -1.67
CA VAL A 87 -17.27 -0.57 -0.30
C VAL A 87 -15.93 -0.79 0.39
N THR A 88 -15.34 -1.99 0.27
CA THR A 88 -14.04 -2.29 0.88
C THR A 88 -12.94 -1.40 0.30
N LEU A 89 -12.89 -1.23 -1.02
CA LEU A 89 -11.90 -0.36 -1.66
C LEU A 89 -12.04 1.10 -1.20
N ARG A 90 -13.27 1.65 -1.18
CA ARG A 90 -13.52 3.01 -0.67
C ARG A 90 -13.05 3.17 0.78
N CYS A 91 -13.42 2.24 1.66
CA CYS A 91 -13.04 2.33 3.06
C CYS A 91 -11.52 2.23 3.25
N TYR A 92 -10.83 1.33 2.53
CA TYR A 92 -9.38 1.21 2.64
C TYR A 92 -8.64 2.40 2.03
N TYR A 93 -9.14 2.98 0.94
CA TYR A 93 -8.63 4.24 0.40
C TYR A 93 -8.77 5.37 1.43
N THR A 94 -9.96 5.56 2.00
CA THR A 94 -10.19 6.60 3.01
C THR A 94 -9.37 6.36 4.28
N ALA A 95 -9.13 5.10 4.66
CA ALA A 95 -8.22 4.76 5.73
C ALA A 95 -6.78 5.19 5.40
N ALA A 96 -6.29 4.91 4.19
CA ALA A 96 -4.96 5.34 3.74
C ALA A 96 -4.81 6.87 3.79
N TYR A 97 -5.82 7.62 3.33
CA TYR A 97 -5.86 9.08 3.44
C TYR A 97 -5.66 9.57 4.89
N TRP A 98 -6.48 9.09 5.84
CA TRP A 98 -6.38 9.52 7.23
C TRP A 98 -5.11 9.03 7.92
N LEU A 99 -4.63 7.84 7.56
CA LEU A 99 -3.35 7.32 8.06
C LEU A 99 -2.17 8.15 7.55
N GLN A 100 -2.21 8.62 6.30
CA GLN A 100 -1.17 9.49 5.76
C GLN A 100 -1.08 10.79 6.58
N LEU A 101 -2.22 11.38 6.93
CA LEU A 101 -2.28 12.56 7.80
C LEU A 101 -1.75 12.27 9.20
N LYS A 102 -2.21 11.18 9.82
CA LYS A 102 -1.79 10.76 11.16
C LYS A 102 -0.29 10.52 11.26
N TYR A 103 0.30 9.90 10.24
CA TYR A 103 1.71 9.49 10.23
C TYR A 103 2.60 10.37 9.34
N HIS A 104 2.16 11.57 8.95
CA HIS A 104 2.83 12.39 7.93
C HIS A 104 4.33 12.61 8.22
N THR A 105 4.68 12.94 9.47
CA THR A 105 6.08 13.20 9.86
C THR A 105 6.92 11.93 9.75
N CYS A 106 6.36 10.78 10.18
CA CYS A 106 7.03 9.49 10.15
C CYS A 106 7.24 9.01 8.70
N LEU A 107 6.22 9.13 7.87
CA LEU A 107 6.29 8.80 6.44
C LEU A 107 7.31 9.67 5.70
N ALA A 108 7.28 10.98 5.95
CA ALA A 108 8.22 11.93 5.35
C ALA A 108 9.68 11.60 5.71
N ALA A 109 9.93 11.23 6.97
CA ALA A 109 11.27 10.86 7.43
C ALA A 109 11.80 9.56 6.78
N MET A 110 10.93 8.61 6.44
CA MET A 110 11.34 7.29 5.94
C MET A 110 11.36 7.16 4.41
N ARG A 111 10.45 7.85 3.71
CA ARG A 111 10.24 7.70 2.25
C ARG A 111 10.34 9.02 1.50
N GLY A 112 10.72 10.10 2.20
CA GLY A 112 10.68 11.46 1.67
C GLY A 112 9.26 12.02 1.64
N GLN A 113 9.15 13.31 1.31
CA GLN A 113 7.86 13.96 1.16
C GLN A 113 7.14 13.42 -0.09
N LYS A 114 5.97 12.82 0.11
CA LYS A 114 5.06 12.38 -0.96
C LYS A 114 3.86 13.31 -1.04
N PRO A 115 3.20 13.42 -2.21
CA PRO A 115 1.95 14.17 -2.31
C PRO A 115 0.90 13.57 -1.37
N GLN A 116 0.05 14.43 -0.82
CA GLN A 116 -1.06 14.01 0.01
C GLN A 116 -2.13 13.37 -0.86
N LEU A 117 -2.69 12.24 -0.41
CA LEU A 117 -3.86 11.62 -1.02
C LEU A 117 -5.03 12.61 -1.01
N PRO A 118 -5.79 12.75 -2.11
CA PRO A 118 -7.02 13.53 -2.10
C PRO A 118 -8.12 12.80 -1.31
N ASP A 119 -9.00 13.55 -0.66
CA ASP A 119 -10.21 12.98 -0.06
C ASP A 119 -11.25 12.72 -1.16
N LEU A 120 -11.32 11.47 -1.64
CA LEU A 120 -12.25 11.07 -2.71
C LEU A 120 -13.62 10.65 -2.21
N PHE A 121 -13.70 10.09 -0.99
CA PHE A 121 -14.91 9.39 -0.51
C PHE A 121 -15.39 9.85 0.87
N GLY A 122 -14.78 10.86 1.49
CA GLY A 122 -15.20 11.36 2.79
C GLY A 122 -16.68 11.76 2.83
N GLU A 123 -17.15 12.47 1.80
CA GLU A 123 -18.56 12.83 1.67
C GLU A 123 -19.46 11.62 1.40
N GLU A 124 -19.08 10.73 0.49
CA GLU A 124 -19.84 9.51 0.15
C GLU A 124 -20.00 8.58 1.37
N LEU A 125 -18.96 8.47 2.20
CA LEU A 125 -18.97 7.69 3.42
C LEU A 125 -19.63 8.41 4.61
N HIS A 126 -20.14 9.62 4.41
CA HIS A 126 -20.76 10.48 5.42
C HIS A 126 -19.84 10.73 6.64
N LEU A 127 -18.54 10.91 6.39
CA LEU A 127 -17.59 11.28 7.43
C LEU A 127 -17.66 12.79 7.72
N PRO A 128 -17.63 13.21 9.00
CA PRO A 128 -17.56 14.62 9.35
C PRO A 128 -16.30 15.29 8.78
N LYS A 129 -16.45 16.49 8.20
CA LYS A 129 -15.35 17.22 7.53
C LYS A 129 -14.24 17.71 8.48
N GLN A 130 -14.56 17.90 9.76
CA GLN A 130 -13.63 18.43 10.75
C GLN A 130 -13.40 17.39 11.84
N MET A 131 -12.41 16.54 11.64
CA MET A 131 -12.02 15.51 12.59
C MET A 131 -10.51 15.45 12.75
N THR A 132 -10.06 15.04 13.93
CA THR A 132 -8.69 14.56 14.08
C THR A 132 -8.56 13.23 13.33
N PRO A 133 -7.36 12.88 12.82
CA PRO A 133 -7.16 11.61 12.11
C PRO A 133 -7.60 10.38 12.92
N ASP A 134 -7.37 10.37 14.24
CA ASP A 134 -7.82 9.29 15.12
C ASP A 134 -9.34 9.16 15.20
N ALA A 135 -10.05 10.30 15.32
CA ALA A 135 -11.50 10.31 15.37
C ALA A 135 -12.08 9.90 14.01
N ALA A 136 -11.49 10.35 12.91
CA ALA A 136 -11.91 9.98 11.56
C ALA A 136 -11.75 8.47 11.28
N LEU A 137 -10.61 7.87 11.67
CA LEU A 137 -10.39 6.42 11.55
C LEU A 137 -11.37 5.62 12.39
N HIS A 138 -11.73 6.12 13.58
CA HIS A 138 -12.76 5.49 14.41
C HIS A 138 -14.15 5.57 13.76
N ALA A 139 -14.55 6.74 13.26
CA ALA A 139 -15.82 6.90 12.56
C ALA A 139 -15.90 6.04 11.29
N LEU A 140 -14.81 5.99 10.51
CA LEU A 140 -14.70 5.13 9.33
C LEU A 140 -14.84 3.65 9.67
N ALA A 141 -14.25 3.20 10.78
CA ALA A 141 -14.37 1.82 11.24
C ALA A 141 -15.82 1.44 11.58
N LEU A 142 -16.53 2.32 12.29
CA LEU A 142 -17.96 2.13 12.57
C LEU A 142 -18.77 2.12 11.27
N ARG A 143 -18.48 3.05 10.35
CA ARG A 143 -19.16 3.13 9.06
C ARG A 143 -18.93 1.89 8.19
N GLN A 144 -17.70 1.36 8.14
CA GLN A 144 -17.44 0.12 7.40
C GLN A 144 -18.18 -1.07 8.01
N GLN A 145 -18.27 -1.15 9.34
CA GLN A 145 -19.07 -2.18 10.02
C GLN A 145 -20.56 -2.09 9.63
N GLU A 146 -21.13 -0.89 9.57
CA GLU A 146 -22.52 -0.69 9.12
C GLU A 146 -22.72 -1.12 7.66
N LEU A 147 -21.85 -0.66 6.76
CA LEU A 147 -21.97 -0.91 5.32
C LEU A 147 -21.76 -2.39 4.95
N THR A 148 -20.89 -3.09 5.68
CA THR A 148 -20.55 -4.50 5.41
C THR A 148 -21.35 -5.48 6.25
N GLY A 149 -22.01 -5.03 7.33
CA GLY A 149 -22.65 -5.89 8.32
C GLY A 149 -21.67 -6.75 9.14
N ARG A 150 -20.35 -6.51 9.03
CA ARG A 150 -19.31 -7.31 9.70
C ARG A 150 -18.80 -6.59 10.94
N ILE A 151 -18.98 -7.23 12.09
CA ILE A 151 -18.50 -6.76 13.39
C ILE A 151 -17.03 -7.18 13.53
N LEU A 152 -16.12 -6.28 13.17
CA LEU A 152 -14.66 -6.49 13.26
C LEU A 152 -14.01 -5.24 13.84
N ASN A 153 -12.80 -5.39 14.39
CA ASN A 153 -11.97 -4.25 14.77
C ASN A 153 -11.32 -3.63 13.52
N TRP A 154 -12.13 -2.93 12.71
CA TRP A 154 -11.67 -2.30 11.47
C TRP A 154 -10.60 -1.23 11.73
N ARG A 155 -10.76 -0.41 12.77
CA ARG A 155 -9.75 0.58 13.17
C ARG A 155 -8.41 -0.09 13.44
N GLY A 156 -8.40 -1.14 14.27
CA GLY A 156 -7.20 -1.91 14.56
C GLY A 156 -6.61 -2.55 13.31
N THR A 157 -7.46 -2.97 12.37
CA THR A 157 -7.01 -3.54 11.08
C THR A 157 -6.26 -2.51 10.23
N TYR A 158 -6.78 -1.27 10.12
CA TYR A 158 -6.07 -0.20 9.39
C TYR A 158 -4.75 0.17 10.07
N GLU A 159 -4.78 0.36 11.40
CA GLU A 159 -3.59 0.72 12.17
C GLU A 159 -2.52 -0.38 12.08
N HIS A 160 -2.93 -1.65 12.11
CA HIS A 160 -2.02 -2.78 11.93
C HIS A 160 -1.38 -2.80 10.54
N ALA A 161 -2.13 -2.47 9.49
CA ALA A 161 -1.60 -2.39 8.12
C ALA A 161 -0.43 -1.41 8.01
N ILE A 162 -0.62 -0.18 8.50
CA ILE A 162 0.43 0.82 8.46
C ILE A 162 1.59 0.44 9.39
N GLN A 163 1.32 0.01 10.63
CA GLN A 163 2.39 -0.30 11.59
C GLN A 163 3.31 -1.41 11.09
N ASN A 164 2.75 -2.47 10.52
CA ASN A 164 3.52 -3.54 9.91
C ASN A 164 4.36 -3.02 8.75
N TRP A 165 3.75 -2.24 7.85
CA TRP A 165 4.48 -1.68 6.72
C TRP A 165 5.61 -0.74 7.14
N LEU A 166 5.39 0.15 8.12
CA LEU A 166 6.43 1.03 8.65
C LEU A 166 7.59 0.24 9.28
N CYS A 167 7.30 -0.85 10.02
CA CYS A 167 8.32 -1.74 10.56
C CYS A 167 9.20 -2.35 9.46
N PHE A 168 8.58 -2.81 8.36
CA PHE A 168 9.31 -3.33 7.20
C PHE A 168 10.17 -2.27 6.52
N VAL A 169 9.63 -1.08 6.27
CA VAL A 169 10.37 0.04 5.64
C VAL A 169 11.56 0.47 6.50
N GLU A 170 11.37 0.57 7.82
CA GLU A 170 12.46 0.90 8.74
C GLU A 170 13.56 -0.16 8.73
N HIS A 171 13.20 -1.44 8.68
CA HIS A 171 14.14 -2.54 8.56
C HIS A 171 14.93 -2.47 7.24
N ASP A 172 14.27 -2.26 6.10
CA ASP A 172 14.92 -2.12 4.78
C ASP A 172 15.91 -0.94 4.75
N ASN A 173 15.50 0.24 5.25
CA ASN A 173 16.37 1.41 5.35
C ASN A 173 17.62 1.14 6.21
N ARG A 174 17.46 0.42 7.33
CA ARG A 174 18.61 0.00 8.18
C ARG A 174 19.58 -0.93 7.46
N TRP A 175 19.10 -1.80 6.57
CA TRP A 175 19.97 -2.69 5.78
C TRP A 175 20.72 -1.94 4.69
N ARG A 176 20.03 -1.06 3.95
CA ARG A 176 20.67 -0.22 2.91
C ARG A 176 21.77 0.66 3.49
N ASN A 177 21.49 1.37 4.59
CA ASN A 177 22.47 2.25 5.23
C ASN A 177 23.70 1.48 5.74
N ARG A 178 23.54 0.24 6.22
CA ARG A 178 24.67 -0.61 6.65
C ARG A 178 25.52 -1.08 5.46
N ALA A 179 24.89 -1.50 4.37
CA ALA A 179 25.58 -1.92 3.15
C ALA A 179 26.40 -0.77 2.53
N GLU A 180 25.84 0.44 2.50
CA GLU A 180 26.52 1.64 2.01
C GLU A 180 27.70 2.04 2.91
N THR A 181 27.52 2.01 4.23
CA THR A 181 28.59 2.30 5.19
C THR A 181 29.75 1.29 5.10
N GLN A 182 29.45 0.02 4.84
CA GLN A 182 30.47 -1.02 4.70
C GLN A 182 31.20 -0.96 3.35
N SER A 183 30.48 -0.62 2.27
CA SER A 183 31.09 -0.36 0.95
C SER A 183 32.02 0.86 1.01
N ALA A 184 31.60 1.96 1.62
CA ALA A 184 32.43 3.16 1.79
C ALA A 184 33.71 2.93 2.62
N ARG A 185 33.67 2.03 3.60
CA ARG A 185 34.87 1.62 4.37
C ARG A 185 35.82 0.71 3.59
N SER A 186 35.31 -0.07 2.64
CA SER A 186 36.11 -1.01 1.85
C SER A 186 36.83 -0.35 0.67
N TYR A 187 36.45 0.88 0.31
CA TYR A 187 37.10 1.71 -0.72
C TYR A 187 38.00 2.82 -0.17
N ALA A 188 38.25 2.87 1.15
CA ALA A 188 39.23 3.79 1.70
C ALA A 188 40.63 3.40 1.17
N PRO A 189 41.30 4.24 0.35
CA PRO A 189 42.64 3.92 -0.12
C PRO A 189 43.54 3.84 1.09
N THR A 190 44.22 2.70 1.25
CA THR A 190 45.38 2.58 2.13
C THR A 190 46.41 3.59 1.65
N SER A 191 46.41 4.77 2.27
CA SER A 191 47.47 5.74 2.15
C SER A 191 48.71 5.17 2.85
N SER A 192 49.34 4.19 2.20
CA SER A 192 50.72 3.80 2.45
C SER A 192 51.58 4.96 1.97
N ALA A 193 51.85 5.91 2.88
CA ALA A 193 52.97 6.81 2.71
C ALA A 193 54.27 6.01 2.88
N PRO A 194 55.19 6.02 1.91
CA PRO A 194 56.53 5.49 2.11
C PRO A 194 57.39 6.49 2.91
N ILE A 195 58.08 5.95 3.92
CA ILE A 195 59.46 6.20 4.38
C ILE A 195 60.03 7.61 4.14
N ILE A 196 60.44 8.31 5.22
CA ILE A 196 61.86 8.65 5.50
C ILE A 196 62.08 8.59 7.02
#